data_AF-A0A524J099-F1
#
_entry.id   AF-A0A524J099-F1
#
_cell.length_a   1.000
_cell.length_b   1.000
_cell.length_c   1.000
_cell.angle_alpha   90.00
_cell.angle_beta   90.00
_cell.angle_gamma   90.00
#
_symmetry.space_group_name_H-M   'P 1'
#
loop_
_entity.id
_entity.type
_entity.pdbx_description
1 polymer ?
#
loop_
_entity_poly.entity_id
_entity_poly.type
_entity_poly.pdbx_seq_one_letter_code
_entity_poly.pdbx_strand_id
1 'polypeptide(L)'
;MNSSRFANGPFNGKMKRLVTSLVLPIDPKRSGNCRNCGACCEFLVKCPFLRYSDDDPPKARCKAYAIRPLQCRKYPRTKDEQIHEPCGYCFDQSER
;
A
#
# COMPACT_ATOMS: atom_id res chain seq x y z
N MET A 1 16.40 -12.26 39.17
CA MET A 1 15.21 -12.52 38.34
C MET A 1 14.65 -11.17 37.90
N ASN A 2 14.69 -10.85 36.60
CA ASN A 2 14.46 -9.49 36.09
C ASN A 2 12.98 -9.29 35.72
N SER A 3 12.26 -8.52 36.55
CA SER A 3 10.81 -8.27 36.48
C SER A 3 10.43 -7.15 35.49
N SER A 4 10.81 -7.27 34.23
CA SER A 4 10.56 -6.23 33.22
C SER A 4 9.85 -6.79 31.97
N ARG A 5 8.73 -7.50 32.15
CA ARG A 5 7.97 -8.08 31.02
C ARG A 5 6.62 -7.46 30.68
N PHE A 6 6.10 -6.48 31.43
CA PHE A 6 4.77 -5.94 31.11
C PHE A 6 4.66 -4.44 31.40
N ALA A 7 5.15 -3.60 30.48
CA ALA A 7 4.90 -2.14 30.51
C ALA A 7 4.11 -1.63 29.29
N ASN A 8 3.60 -2.50 28.41
CA ASN A 8 2.88 -2.08 27.22
C ASN A 8 1.63 -2.94 27.02
N GLY A 9 0.47 -2.42 27.43
CA GLY A 9 -0.82 -3.03 27.12
C GLY A 9 -1.06 -3.14 25.60
N PRO A 10 -1.99 -3.99 25.15
CA PRO A 10 -2.22 -4.35 23.74
C PRO A 10 -2.68 -3.18 22.85
N PHE A 11 -2.88 -2.00 23.45
CA PHE A 11 -3.29 -0.76 22.79
C PHE A 11 -2.12 0.17 22.45
N ASN A 12 -0.95 0.04 23.10
CA ASN A 12 0.18 0.96 22.90
C ASN A 12 0.87 0.76 21.52
N GLY A 13 0.79 -0.46 20.97
CA GLY A 13 1.24 -0.76 19.62
C GLY A 13 0.30 -0.25 18.52
N LYS A 14 -0.99 -0.06 18.82
CA LYS A 14 -1.98 0.40 17.84
C LYS A 14 -1.79 1.87 17.49
N MET A 15 -1.49 2.70 18.50
CA MET A 15 -1.19 4.12 18.29
C MET A 15 0.10 4.30 17.48
N LYS A 16 1.17 3.57 17.84
CA LYS A 16 2.41 3.57 17.07
C LYS A 16 2.19 3.13 15.61
N ARG A 17 1.38 2.10 15.37
CA ARG A 17 1.04 1.62 14.01
C ARG A 17 0.19 2.62 13.20
N LEU A 18 -0.74 3.33 13.86
CA LEU A 18 -1.52 4.41 13.25
C LEU A 18 -0.63 5.59 12.88
N VAL A 19 0.24 6.01 13.79
CA VAL A 19 1.17 7.12 13.59
C VAL A 19 2.19 6.79 12.50
N THR A 20 2.80 5.60 12.50
CA THR A 20 3.74 5.22 11.42
C THR A 20 3.06 5.13 10.05
N SER A 21 1.80 4.67 10.00
CA SER A 21 1.02 4.67 8.75
C SER A 21 0.67 6.08 8.25
N LEU A 22 0.49 7.03 9.17
CA LEU A 22 0.17 8.43 8.86
C LEU A 22 1.41 9.28 8.56
N VAL A 23 2.55 9.00 9.18
CA VAL A 23 3.73 9.89 9.16
C VAL A 23 4.78 9.48 8.13
N LEU A 24 4.85 8.21 7.72
CA LEU A 24 5.90 7.80 6.80
C LEU A 24 5.74 8.50 5.43
N PRO A 25 6.78 9.25 4.99
CA PRO A 25 6.74 10.06 3.77
C PRO A 25 6.68 9.17 2.53
N ILE A 26 6.16 9.75 1.45
CA ILE A 26 6.25 9.16 0.11
C ILE A 26 7.53 9.71 -0.53
N ASP A 27 8.26 8.87 -1.24
CA ASP A 27 9.43 9.28 -2.01
C ASP A 27 9.04 10.39 -3.00
N PRO A 28 9.72 11.55 -3.00
CA PRO A 28 9.43 12.65 -3.91
C PRO A 28 9.59 12.26 -5.39
N LYS A 29 10.37 11.21 -5.69
CA LYS A 29 10.55 10.68 -7.05
C LYS A 29 9.36 9.84 -7.53
N ARG A 30 8.34 9.60 -6.67
CA ARG A 30 7.13 8.87 -7.05
C ARG A 30 6.27 9.71 -7.99
N SER A 31 6.11 9.23 -9.21
CA SER A 31 5.21 9.80 -10.22
C SER A 31 4.15 8.77 -10.67
N GLY A 32 3.14 9.26 -11.40
CA GLY A 32 2.07 8.42 -11.94
C GLY A 32 0.87 8.23 -11.00
N ASN A 33 0.00 7.30 -11.35
CA ASN A 33 -1.28 7.07 -10.68
C ASN A 33 -1.69 5.60 -10.70
N CYS A 34 -2.53 5.19 -9.74
CA CYS A 34 -3.10 3.85 -9.75
C CYS A 34 -3.95 3.64 -11.01
N ARG A 35 -3.59 2.63 -11.81
CA ARG A 35 -4.27 2.26 -13.07
C ARG A 35 -5.17 1.03 -12.95
N ASN A 36 -5.55 0.65 -11.72
CA ASN A 36 -6.33 -0.56 -11.44
C ASN A 36 -5.72 -1.85 -12.00
N CYS A 37 -4.40 -2.02 -11.93
CA CYS A 37 -3.73 -3.25 -12.36
C CYS A 37 -4.04 -4.49 -11.49
N GLY A 38 -4.60 -4.32 -10.29
CA GLY A 38 -5.01 -5.41 -9.41
C GLY A 38 -3.89 -6.06 -8.57
N ALA A 39 -2.65 -6.07 -9.05
CA ALA A 39 -1.55 -6.81 -8.40
C ALA A 39 -1.30 -6.40 -6.93
N CYS A 40 -1.22 -5.11 -6.62
CA CYS A 40 -1.07 -4.66 -5.23
C CYS A 40 -2.28 -4.97 -4.33
N CYS A 41 -3.46 -5.22 -4.92
CA CYS A 41 -4.67 -5.62 -4.19
C CYS A 41 -4.69 -7.12 -3.86
N GLU A 42 -3.77 -7.93 -4.41
CA GLU A 42 -3.70 -9.38 -4.21
C GLU A 42 -2.51 -9.84 -3.35
N PHE A 43 -1.46 -9.03 -3.26
CA PHE A 43 -0.12 -9.42 -2.80
C PHE A 43 0.00 -10.03 -1.39
N LEU A 44 -0.82 -9.60 -0.42
CA LEU A 44 -0.76 -10.16 0.95
C LEU A 44 -2.07 -10.85 1.33
N VAL A 45 -3.17 -10.14 1.15
CA VAL A 45 -4.52 -10.63 1.35
C VAL A 45 -5.34 -10.06 0.22
N LYS A 46 -6.08 -10.92 -0.47
CA LYS A 46 -6.98 -10.49 -1.55
C LYS A 46 -7.95 -9.43 -1.02
N CYS A 47 -7.82 -8.22 -1.54
CA CYS A 47 -8.64 -7.10 -1.13
C CYS A 47 -10.12 -7.40 -1.40
N PRO A 48 -11.02 -7.24 -0.41
CA PRO A 48 -12.44 -7.53 -0.59
C PRO A 48 -13.11 -6.58 -1.61
N PHE A 49 -12.49 -5.43 -1.89
CA PHE A 49 -12.97 -4.45 -2.86
C PHE A 49 -12.46 -4.69 -4.29
N LEU A 50 -11.55 -5.64 -4.51
CA LEU A 50 -11.10 -6.01 -5.84
C LEU A 50 -12.19 -6.78 -6.58
N ARG A 51 -12.48 -6.36 -7.81
CA ARG A 51 -13.38 -7.04 -8.74
C ARG A 51 -12.67 -7.18 -10.08
N TYR A 52 -13.07 -8.18 -10.83
CA TYR A 52 -12.63 -8.39 -12.21
C TYR A 52 -13.85 -8.19 -13.10
N SER A 53 -13.65 -7.49 -14.22
CA SER A 53 -14.63 -7.42 -15.29
C SER A 53 -14.71 -8.75 -16.02
N ASP A 54 -15.86 -9.03 -16.64
CA ASP A 54 -16.06 -10.16 -17.56
C ASP A 54 -15.49 -9.92 -18.97
N ASP A 55 -14.56 -8.95 -19.10
CA ASP A 55 -13.82 -8.68 -20.35
C ASP A 55 -12.84 -9.82 -20.65
N ASP A 56 -12.47 -10.01 -21.93
CA ASP A 56 -11.37 -10.87 -22.34
C ASP A 56 -10.22 -10.00 -22.92
N PRO A 57 -9.08 -9.84 -22.22
CA PRO A 57 -8.74 -10.38 -20.89
C PRO A 57 -9.40 -9.61 -19.73
N PRO A 58 -9.58 -10.26 -18.56
CA PRO A 58 -10.28 -9.69 -17.42
C PRO A 58 -9.55 -8.48 -16.85
N LYS A 59 -10.23 -7.33 -16.79
CA LYS A 59 -9.68 -6.10 -16.23
C LYS A 59 -9.97 -6.02 -14.73
N ALA A 60 -8.93 -5.77 -13.94
CA ALA A 60 -9.09 -5.49 -12.52
C ALA A 60 -9.75 -4.12 -12.28
N ARG A 61 -10.63 -4.04 -11.28
CA ARG A 61 -11.33 -2.83 -10.87
C ARG A 61 -11.44 -2.76 -9.35
N CYS A 62 -11.15 -1.60 -8.77
CA CYS A 62 -11.35 -1.35 -7.35
C CYS A 62 -12.73 -0.72 -7.10
N LYS A 63 -13.62 -1.43 -6.39
CA LYS A 63 -14.96 -0.93 -6.04
C LYS A 63 -14.93 0.29 -5.11
N ALA A 64 -13.88 0.39 -4.28
CA ALA A 64 -13.68 1.45 -3.29
C ALA A 64 -12.66 2.52 -3.75
N TYR A 65 -12.47 2.70 -5.06
CA TYR A 65 -11.41 3.58 -5.59
C TYR A 65 -11.48 5.03 -5.08
N ALA A 66 -12.70 5.55 -4.93
CA ALA A 66 -12.95 6.90 -4.41
C ALA A 66 -12.63 7.05 -2.92
N ILE A 67 -12.86 6.00 -2.13
CA ILE A 67 -12.66 5.98 -0.67
C ILE A 67 -11.41 5.17 -0.28
N ARG A 68 -10.39 5.14 -1.14
CA ARG A 68 -9.20 4.32 -0.93
C ARG A 68 -8.59 4.59 0.46
N PRO A 69 -8.34 3.54 1.26
CA PRO A 69 -7.62 3.66 2.51
C PRO A 69 -6.30 4.40 2.30
N LEU A 70 -5.83 5.11 3.32
CA LEU A 70 -4.55 5.84 3.24
C LEU A 70 -3.39 4.92 2.83
N GLN A 71 -3.40 3.67 3.27
CA GLN A 71 -2.42 2.67 2.86
C GLN A 71 -2.40 2.50 1.33
N CYS A 72 -3.55 2.31 0.70
CA CYS A 72 -3.66 2.14 -0.75
C CYS A 72 -3.34 3.42 -1.54
N ARG A 73 -3.51 4.61 -0.94
CA ARG A 73 -3.18 5.90 -1.58
C ARG A 73 -1.69 6.21 -1.52
N LYS A 74 -1.06 5.85 -0.40
CA LYS A 74 0.37 6.04 -0.17
C LYS A 74 1.21 4.99 -0.89
N TYR A 75 0.69 3.79 -1.05
CA TYR A 75 1.38 2.71 -1.74
C TYR A 75 1.52 2.96 -3.26
N PRO A 76 2.66 2.61 -3.87
CA PRO A 76 3.95 2.34 -3.23
C PRO A 76 4.57 3.65 -2.71
N ARG A 77 5.20 3.64 -1.52
CA ARG A 77 5.85 4.86 -0.99
C ARG A 77 7.24 5.06 -1.56
N THR A 78 7.99 3.98 -1.75
CA THR A 78 9.34 3.96 -2.32
C THR A 78 9.43 2.90 -3.43
N LYS A 79 10.51 2.92 -4.22
CA LYS A 79 10.75 1.92 -5.26
C LYS A 79 10.83 0.50 -4.70
N ASP A 80 11.44 0.31 -3.52
CA ASP A 80 11.57 -1.01 -2.88
C ASP A 80 10.22 -1.59 -2.45
N GLU A 81 9.23 -0.73 -2.19
CA GLU A 81 7.87 -1.16 -1.89
C GLU A 81 7.08 -1.55 -3.14
N GLN A 82 7.55 -1.21 -4.34
CA GLN A 82 6.91 -1.59 -5.59
C GLN A 82 7.21 -3.07 -5.90
N ILE A 83 6.32 -3.92 -5.45
CA ILE A 83 6.42 -5.38 -5.55
C ILE A 83 6.18 -5.95 -6.95
N HIS A 84 5.59 -5.17 -7.86
CA HIS A 84 5.15 -5.66 -9.15
C HIS A 84 5.34 -4.63 -10.26
N GLU A 85 5.61 -5.16 -11.44
CA GLU A 85 5.59 -4.45 -12.71
C GLU A 85 4.80 -5.29 -13.71
N PRO A 86 3.98 -4.68 -14.58
CA PRO A 86 3.86 -3.24 -14.80
C PRO A 86 2.86 -2.55 -13.85
N CYS A 87 3.28 -1.47 -13.18
CA CYS A 87 2.44 -0.61 -12.33
C CYS A 87 2.19 0.76 -13.00
N GLY A 88 1.19 1.50 -12.54
CA GLY A 88 0.97 2.89 -12.98
C GLY A 88 1.77 3.93 -12.20
N TYR A 89 2.47 3.49 -11.14
CA TYR A 89 3.42 4.30 -10.40
C TYR A 89 4.84 3.97 -10.88
N CYS A 90 5.66 5.02 -10.98
CA CYS A 90 7.06 4.92 -11.37
C CYS A 90 7.92 5.72 -10.40
N PHE A 91 9.19 5.34 -10.28
CA PHE A 91 10.20 6.05 -9.51
C PHE A 91 11.37 6.31 -10.46
N ASP A 92 11.42 7.53 -11.01
CA ASP A 92 12.46 7.87 -11.97
C ASP A 92 13.79 8.06 -11.23
N GLN A 93 14.77 7.24 -11.56
CA GLN A 93 16.13 7.39 -11.06
C GLN A 93 16.88 8.35 -11.98
N SER A 94 16.52 9.63 -11.96
CA SER A 94 17.34 10.66 -12.61
C SER A 94 18.56 11.00 -11.73
N GLU A 95 19.40 10.00 -11.45
CA GLU A 95 20.80 10.18 -11.07
C GLU A 95 21.58 9.07 -11.78
N ARG A 96 22.04 9.39 -12.99
CA ARG A 96 23.15 8.73 -13.66
C ARG A 96 24.30 9.72 -13.68
#